data_AF-A0A2U9C606-F1
#
_entry.id   AF-A0A2U9C606-F1
#
_cell.length_a   1.000
_cell.length_b   1.000
_cell.length_c   1.000
_cell.angle_alpha   90.00
_cell.angle_beta   90.00
_cell.angle_gamma   90.00
#
_symmetry.space_group_name_H-M   'P 1'
#
loop_
_entity.id
_entity.type
_entity.pdbx_description
1 polymer ?
#
loop_
_entity_poly.entity_id
_entity_poly.type
_entity_poly.pdbx_seq_one_letter_code
_entity_poly.pdbx_strand_id
1 'polypeptide(L)'
;MQRLTHTGELQEEKTVSFRGRGLKGQELSCPQGYTGLVLKEINKPGSDQEDRTLKVSSVFDKLTYWNLETPPNSDDTIVMAMDWPELAEAIHVPVED
;
A
#
# COMPACT_ATOMS: atom_id res chain seq x y z
N MET A 1 25.12 -1.31 13.68
CA MET A 1 24.36 -0.25 14.38
C MET A 1 24.20 0.93 13.41
N GLN A 2 23.15 0.90 12.60
CA GLN A 2 22.65 2.07 11.90
C GLN A 2 21.15 2.05 12.15
N ARG A 3 20.69 2.91 13.06
CA ARG A 3 19.27 3.23 13.18
C ARG A 3 18.93 3.97 11.89
N LEU A 4 18.20 3.35 10.97
CA LEU A 4 17.47 4.11 9.97
C LEU A 4 16.44 4.92 10.74
N THR A 5 16.74 6.19 10.92
CA THR A 5 15.75 7.19 11.30
C THR A 5 14.76 7.25 10.15
N HIS A 6 13.59 6.64 10.31
CA HIS A 6 12.39 7.09 9.61
C HIS A 6 12.14 8.50 10.17
N THR A 7 12.83 9.48 9.58
CA THR A 7 12.65 10.88 9.90
C THR A 7 11.19 11.14 9.63
N GLY A 8 10.42 11.38 10.69
CA GLY A 8 9.02 11.75 10.59
C GLY A 8 8.92 13.07 9.84
N GLU A 9 8.88 13.00 8.51
CA GLU A 9 8.21 14.01 7.73
C GLU A 9 6.79 14.05 8.28
N LEU A 10 6.39 15.21 8.80
CA LEU A 10 5.02 15.47 9.21
C LEU A 10 4.16 15.29 7.96
N GLN A 11 3.70 14.06 7.71
CA GLN A 11 2.83 13.78 6.58
C GLN A 11 1.58 14.63 6.80
N GLU A 12 1.28 15.46 5.80
CA GLU A 12 0.25 16.48 5.90
C GLU A 12 -1.09 15.81 6.19
N GLU A 13 -1.62 16.03 7.41
CA GLU A 13 -2.86 15.41 7.85
C GLU A 13 -4.02 15.92 7.00
N LYS A 14 -4.67 15.03 6.25
CA LYS A 14 -5.82 15.35 5.41
C LYS A 14 -7.10 15.15 6.21
N THR A 15 -8.08 16.02 6.06
CA THR A 15 -9.41 15.86 6.68
C THR A 15 -10.50 15.99 5.63
N VAL A 16 -11.41 15.02 5.56
CA VAL A 16 -12.58 15.05 4.67
C VAL A 16 -13.82 14.50 5.39
N SER A 17 -14.98 14.56 4.74
CA SER A 17 -16.15 13.82 5.19
C SER A 17 -16.64 12.84 4.13
N PHE A 18 -17.12 11.67 4.56
CA PHE A 18 -17.77 10.71 3.69
C PHE A 18 -19.06 10.24 4.35
N ARG A 19 -20.19 10.42 3.66
CA ARG A 19 -21.54 10.12 4.18
C ARG A 19 -21.82 10.77 5.54
N GLY A 20 -21.34 12.01 5.73
CA GLY A 20 -21.52 12.78 6.97
C GLY A 20 -20.59 12.39 8.13
N ARG A 21 -19.63 11.48 7.92
CA ARG A 21 -18.64 11.07 8.92
C ARG A 21 -17.28 11.67 8.63
N GLY A 22 -16.59 12.17 9.64
CA GLY A 22 -15.25 12.73 9.51
C GLY A 22 -14.21 11.65 9.28
N LEU A 23 -13.32 11.86 8.32
CA LEU A 23 -12.18 11.00 8.03
C LEU A 23 -10.89 11.80 8.20
N LYS A 24 -9.87 11.14 8.75
CA LYS A 24 -8.51 11.63 8.87
C LYS A 24 -7.61 10.80 7.97
N GLY A 25 -6.82 11.45 7.14
CA GLY A 25 -6.07 10.80 6.09
C GLY A 25 -4.61 11.14 6.10
N GLN A 26 -3.83 10.21 5.58
CA GLN A 26 -2.39 10.31 5.46
C GLN A 26 -1.96 9.71 4.12
N GLU A 27 -1.00 10.34 3.46
CA GLU A 27 -0.45 9.85 2.19
C GLU A 27 0.61 8.79 2.45
N LEU A 28 0.35 7.56 2.00
CA LEU A 28 1.30 6.46 2.06
C LEU A 28 1.98 6.33 0.70
N SER A 29 3.31 6.36 0.70
CA SER A 29 4.09 6.03 -0.50
C SER A 29 4.19 4.52 -0.67
N CYS A 30 4.26 4.06 -1.91
CA CYS A 30 4.62 2.67 -2.18
C CYS A 30 6.02 2.36 -1.59
N PRO A 31 6.27 1.12 -1.16
CA PRO A 31 7.57 0.70 -0.64
C PRO A 31 8.68 0.94 -1.67
N GLN A 32 9.90 1.21 -1.21
CA GLN A 32 11.01 1.55 -2.09
C GLN A 32 11.25 0.45 -3.14
N GLY A 33 11.33 0.83 -4.42
CA GLY A 33 11.49 -0.11 -5.52
C GLY A 33 10.19 -0.74 -6.03
N TYR A 34 9.04 -0.42 -5.42
CA TYR A 34 7.73 -0.92 -5.83
C TYR A 34 6.89 0.16 -6.51
N THR A 35 5.91 -0.28 -7.32
CA THR A 35 4.86 0.58 -7.88
C THR A 35 3.50 -0.08 -7.67
N GLY A 36 2.49 0.75 -7.41
CA GLY A 36 1.12 0.30 -7.27
C GLY A 36 0.45 0.13 -8.63
N LEU A 37 -0.27 -0.99 -8.82
CA LEU A 37 -1.02 -1.28 -10.03
C LEU A 37 -2.50 -1.45 -9.71
N VAL A 38 -3.37 -0.86 -10.53
CA VAL A 38 -4.80 -1.19 -10.56
C VAL A 38 -5.02 -2.17 -11.70
N LEU A 39 -5.36 -3.41 -11.38
CA LEU A 39 -5.62 -4.47 -12.34
C LEU A 39 -7.13 -4.63 -12.57
N LYS A 40 -7.52 -4.84 -13.82
CA LYS A 40 -8.89 -5.16 -14.22
C LYS A 40 -8.91 -6.43 -15.02
N GLU A 41 -9.85 -7.31 -14.71
CA GLU A 41 -10.07 -8.50 -15.51
C GLU A 41 -10.67 -8.11 -16.86
N ILE A 42 -10.06 -8.63 -17.93
CA ILE A 42 -10.52 -8.43 -19.30
C ILE A 42 -11.08 -9.78 -19.77
N ASN A 43 -12.42 -9.82 -19.87
CA ASN A 43 -13.28 -11.01 -20.11
C ASN A 43 -13.67 -11.76 -18.83
N LYS A 44 -14.97 -12.07 -18.71
CA LYS A 44 -15.47 -12.94 -17.65
C LYS A 44 -15.29 -14.40 -18.11
N PRO A 45 -14.54 -15.25 -17.37
CA PRO A 45 -14.40 -16.65 -17.72
C PRO A 45 -15.78 -17.31 -17.82
N GLY A 46 -15.99 -18.12 -18.86
CA GLY A 46 -17.20 -18.93 -19.01
C GLY A 46 -17.26 -20.06 -17.98
N SER A 47 -16.10 -20.45 -17.44
CA SER A 47 -15.92 -21.49 -16.44
C SER A 47 -14.64 -21.27 -15.62
N ASP A 48 -14.51 -21.97 -14.49
CA ASP A 48 -13.31 -21.90 -13.61
C ASP A 48 -12.07 -22.60 -14.20
N GLN A 49 -12.19 -23.23 -15.37
CA GLN A 49 -11.08 -23.92 -16.06
C GLN A 49 -10.38 -23.02 -17.08
N GLU A 50 -10.90 -21.83 -17.33
CA GLU A 50 -10.33 -20.87 -18.28
C GLU A 50 -9.33 -19.94 -17.58
N ASP A 51 -8.23 -19.65 -18.29
CA ASP A 51 -7.23 -18.70 -17.81
C ASP A 51 -7.82 -17.29 -17.68
N ARG A 52 -7.59 -16.67 -16.52
CA ARG A 52 -8.03 -15.31 -16.23
C ARG A 52 -6.99 -14.32 -16.72
N THR A 53 -7.41 -13.38 -17.57
CA THR A 53 -6.52 -12.33 -18.06
C THR A 53 -6.78 -11.04 -17.30
N LEU A 54 -5.75 -10.52 -16.63
CA LEU A 54 -5.77 -9.20 -16.00
C LEU A 54 -5.01 -8.19 -16.86
N LYS A 55 -5.54 -6.97 -16.96
CA LYS A 55 -4.89 -5.83 -17.60
C LYS A 55 -4.65 -4.72 -16.59
N VAL A 56 -3.47 -4.11 -16.64
CA VAL A 56 -3.19 -2.86 -15.90
C VAL A 56 -4.08 -1.75 -16.46
N SER A 57 -4.93 -1.18 -15.60
CA SER A 57 -5.74 -0.02 -15.95
C SER A 57 -5.13 1.30 -15.50
N SER A 58 -4.35 1.28 -14.41
CA SER A 58 -3.71 2.48 -13.85
C SER A 58 -2.49 2.10 -13.02
N VAL A 59 -1.59 3.06 -12.82
CA VAL A 59 -0.37 2.95 -12.03
C VAL A 59 -0.38 4.08 -11.00
N PHE A 60 0.14 3.83 -9.80
CA PHE A 60 0.31 4.84 -8.76
C PHE A 60 1.61 4.62 -7.99
N ASP A 61 2.17 5.70 -7.45
CA ASP A 61 3.34 5.72 -6.56
C ASP A 61 2.94 5.98 -5.10
N LYS A 62 1.74 6.53 -4.88
CA LYS A 62 1.21 6.85 -3.56
C LYS A 62 -0.30 6.63 -3.49
N LEU A 63 -0.80 6.40 -2.29
CA LEU A 63 -2.23 6.35 -1.99
C LEU A 63 -2.53 7.17 -0.73
N THR A 64 -3.76 7.65 -0.58
CA THR A 64 -4.20 8.22 0.70
C THR A 64 -4.96 7.17 1.49
N TYR A 65 -4.44 6.82 2.67
CA TYR A 65 -5.14 6.00 3.63
C TYR A 65 -6.01 6.89 4.51
N TRP A 66 -7.24 6.46 4.78
CA TRP A 66 -8.23 7.20 5.54
C TRP A 66 -8.73 6.38 6.72
N ASN A 67 -8.51 6.90 7.93
CA ASN A 67 -9.13 6.42 9.14
C ASN A 67 -10.40 7.20 9.45
N LEU A 68 -11.29 6.54 10.18
CA LEU A 68 -12.49 7.16 10.73
C LEU A 68 -12.12 7.95 11.99
N GLU A 69 -12.36 9.26 11.97
CA GLU A 69 -12.28 10.21 13.09
C GLU A 69 -10.91 10.34 13.81
N THR A 70 -10.01 9.37 13.66
CA THR A 70 -8.69 9.29 14.30
C THR A 70 -7.59 9.37 13.25
N PRO A 71 -6.49 10.11 13.49
CA PRO A 71 -5.37 10.14 12.55
C PRO A 71 -4.79 8.74 12.31
N PRO A 72 -4.34 8.43 11.08
CA PRO A 72 -3.52 7.26 10.83
C PRO A 72 -2.26 7.24 11.70
N ASN A 73 -1.81 6.03 12.06
CA ASN A 73 -0.62 5.83 12.88
C ASN A 73 0.12 4.52 12.52
N SER A 74 1.25 4.27 13.16
CA SER A 74 2.13 3.13 12.87
C SER A 74 1.51 1.77 13.17
N ASP A 75 0.51 1.69 14.04
CA ASP A 75 -0.15 0.44 14.43
C ASP A 75 -1.30 0.07 13.47
N ASP A 76 -1.62 0.94 12.52
CA ASP A 76 -2.60 0.64 11.48
C ASP A 76 -2.06 -0.46 10.57
N THR A 77 -2.84 -1.53 10.41
CA THR A 77 -2.44 -2.73 9.65
C THR A 77 -1.93 -2.45 8.23
N ILE A 78 -2.50 -1.45 7.54
CA ILE A 78 -2.03 -1.09 6.20
C ILE A 78 -0.68 -0.37 6.22
N VAL A 79 -0.38 0.41 7.27
CA VAL A 79 0.90 1.09 7.44
C VAL A 79 1.97 0.04 7.72
N MET A 80 1.71 -0.87 8.65
CA MET A 80 2.59 -2.01 8.91
C MET A 80 2.83 -2.89 7.67
N ALA A 81 1.80 -3.09 6.84
CA ALA A 81 1.92 -3.89 5.62
C ALA A 81 2.86 -3.26 4.58
N MET A 82 3.06 -1.93 4.59
CA MET A 82 4.00 -1.27 3.67
C MET A 82 5.47 -1.56 4.02
N ASP A 83 5.78 -1.98 5.25
CA ASP A 83 7.14 -2.38 5.64
C ASP A 83 7.45 -3.83 5.27
N TRP A 84 6.43 -4.65 4.96
CA TRP A 84 6.61 -6.08 4.66
C TRP A 84 7.55 -6.35 3.48
N PRO A 85 7.52 -5.60 2.35
CA PRO A 85 8.39 -5.91 1.22
C PRO A 85 9.89 -5.84 1.54
N GLU A 86 10.33 -4.87 2.35
CA GLU A 86 11.73 -4.79 2.80
C GLU A 86 12.13 -6.03 3.61
N LEU A 87 11.26 -6.46 4.53
CA LEU A 87 11.49 -7.67 5.31
C LEU A 87 11.48 -8.93 4.44
N ALA A 88 10.56 -9.01 3.47
CA ALA A 88 10.46 -10.13 2.56
C ALA A 88 11.73 -10.26 1.70
N GLU A 89 12.29 -9.15 1.22
CA GLU A 89 13.55 -9.14 0.47
C GLU A 89 14.70 -9.71 1.32
N ALA A 90 14.83 -9.27 2.57
CA ALA A 90 15.86 -9.77 3.48
C ALA A 90 15.74 -11.27 3.78
N ILE A 91 14.52 -11.81 3.86
CA ILE A 91 14.27 -13.23 4.14
C ILE A 91 14.56 -14.11 2.91
N HIS A 92 14.22 -13.64 1.71
CA HIS A 92 14.28 -14.46 0.48
C HIS A 92 15.55 -14.23 -0.34
N VAL A 93 16.51 -13.46 0.17
CA VAL A 93 17.81 -13.28 -0.50
C VAL A 93 18.51 -14.65 -0.65
N PRO A 94 19.13 -14.95 -1.81
CA PRO A 94 19.88 -16.18 -1.98
C PRO A 94 20.99 -16.33 -0.92
N VAL A 95 21.23 -17.56 -0.47
CA VAL A 95 22.34 -17.87 0.44
C VAL A 95 23.59 -18.11 -0.40
N GLU A 96 24.70 -17.46 -0.05
CA GLU A 96 26.02 -17.74 -0.65
C GLU A 96 26.53 -19.10 -0.15
N ASP A 97 27.09 -19.92 -1.06
CA ASP A 97 27.70 -21.22 -0.75
C ASP A 97 29.00 -21.11 0.07
#